data_AF-A0A534A917-F1
#
_entry.id   AF-A0A534A917-F1
#
_cell.length_a   1.000
_cell.length_b   1.000
_cell.length_c   1.000
_cell.angle_alpha   90.00
_cell.angle_beta   90.00
_cell.angle_gamma   90.00
#
_symmetry.space_group_name_H-M   'P 1'
#
loop_
_entity.id
_entity.type
_entity.pdbx_description
1 polymer ?
#
loop_
_entity_poly.entity_id
_entity_poly.type
_entity_poly.pdbx_seq_one_letter_code
_entity_poly.pdbx_strand_id
1 'polypeptide(L)'
;MSSLVQMEALRALYRLAGALEQLLGAPDAARFEEAWEAASLDRLAWEALGLARRADAEGLEPALHQVDRRLLAVLERCRALPDPHLVTFRVPELERWQHAAAAALVGARWGVAGLRTVIADTAAPFGRRYFAFLALAERHPDGAWPLFERYLVTPGAHHAFVAAAVEAARYYPGHSDVLVRLFDRIRRDQLLRRFLAPKILESLYVLSEASSLPLFEELLVTGHTDPDVDRCEVTRALVAVRRLTGRVAESSKFAERDAATVRRTLDDAERRFEDTRDRIVPVVVI
;
A
#
# COMPACT_ATOMS: atom_id res chain seq x y z
N MET A 1 18.34 14.29 -3.53
CA MET A 1 17.43 13.52 -2.65
C MET A 1 17.77 12.03 -2.55
N SER A 2 18.35 11.39 -3.59
CA SER A 2 18.60 9.93 -3.64
C SER A 2 19.55 9.35 -2.55
N SER A 3 20.61 10.06 -2.14
CA SER A 3 21.62 9.50 -1.22
C SER A 3 21.14 9.32 0.25
N LEU A 4 20.30 10.22 0.77
CA LEU A 4 19.80 10.13 2.15
C LEU A 4 18.84 8.95 2.33
N VAL A 5 17.87 8.80 1.40
CA VAL A 5 16.91 7.68 1.40
C VAL A 5 17.63 6.34 1.26
N GLN A 6 18.63 6.27 0.39
CA GLN A 6 19.45 5.07 0.23
C GLN A 6 20.22 4.73 1.52
N MET A 7 20.81 5.73 2.18
CA MET A 7 21.54 5.52 3.44
C MET A 7 20.60 5.06 4.57
N GLU A 8 19.40 5.65 4.67
CA GLU A 8 18.38 5.21 5.61
C GLU A 8 17.93 3.77 5.35
N ALA A 9 17.69 3.42 4.07
CA ALA A 9 17.35 2.07 3.66
C ALA A 9 18.47 1.08 4.03
N LEU A 10 19.74 1.40 3.77
CA LEU A 10 20.88 0.55 4.16
C LEU A 10 20.93 0.32 5.67
N ARG A 11 20.84 1.40 6.47
CA ARG A 11 20.83 1.28 7.94
C ARG A 11 19.66 0.43 8.43
N ALA A 12 18.47 0.57 7.83
CA ALA A 12 17.31 -0.22 8.19
C ALA A 12 17.50 -1.71 7.82
N LEU A 13 18.01 -2.00 6.62
CA LEU A 13 18.28 -3.37 6.16
C LEU A 13 19.35 -4.07 7.00
N TYR A 14 20.44 -3.38 7.38
CA TYR A 14 21.45 -3.97 8.26
C TYR A 14 20.93 -4.22 9.67
N ARG A 15 20.09 -3.32 10.21
CA ARG A 15 19.42 -3.55 11.50
C ARG A 15 18.48 -4.76 11.43
N LEU A 16 17.70 -4.87 10.35
CA LEU A 16 16.84 -6.04 10.12
C LEU A 16 17.66 -7.32 10.02
N ALA A 17 18.74 -7.33 9.23
CA ALA A 17 19.63 -8.49 9.12
C ALA A 17 20.21 -8.90 10.48
N GLY A 18 20.64 -7.94 11.30
CA GLY A 18 21.11 -8.20 12.66
C GLY A 18 20.03 -8.78 13.58
N ALA A 19 18.79 -8.29 13.49
CA ALA A 19 17.67 -8.81 14.27
C ALA A 19 17.29 -10.24 13.84
N LEU A 20 17.30 -10.53 12.53
CA LEU A 20 17.07 -11.89 12.02
C LEU A 20 18.17 -12.87 12.49
N GLU A 21 19.42 -12.40 12.63
CA GLU A 21 20.50 -13.21 13.19
C GLU A 21 20.22 -13.60 14.66
N GLN A 22 19.62 -12.71 15.46
CA GLN A 22 19.23 -13.04 16.84
C GLN A 22 18.18 -14.15 16.87
N LEU A 23 17.21 -14.14 15.94
CA LEU A 23 16.23 -15.23 15.81
C LEU A 23 16.87 -16.57 15.47
N LEU A 24 17.90 -16.56 14.62
CA LEU A 24 18.64 -17.78 14.27
C LEU A 24 19.38 -18.37 15.48
N GLY A 25 19.84 -17.52 16.40
CA GLY A 25 20.52 -17.92 17.63
C GLY A 25 19.59 -18.33 18.78
N ALA A 26 18.29 -18.05 18.70
CA ALA A 26 17.34 -18.31 19.78
C ALA A 26 17.14 -19.82 20.00
N PRO A 27 17.46 -20.41 21.17
CA PRO A 27 17.52 -21.86 21.36
C PRO A 27 16.17 -22.57 21.24
N ASP A 28 15.07 -21.87 21.50
CA ASP A 28 13.71 -22.38 21.51
C ASP A 28 12.70 -21.31 21.07
N ALA A 29 11.43 -21.69 20.97
CA ALA A 29 10.35 -20.79 20.54
C ALA A 29 10.11 -19.62 21.50
N ALA A 30 10.32 -19.80 22.81
CA ALA A 30 10.14 -18.73 23.78
C ALA A 30 11.18 -17.62 23.59
N ARG A 31 12.47 -18.01 23.44
CA ARG A 31 13.55 -17.07 23.15
C ARG A 31 13.43 -16.45 21.77
N PHE A 32 12.86 -17.17 20.81
CA PHE A 32 12.56 -16.62 19.50
C PHE A 32 11.55 -15.46 19.60
N GLU A 33 10.45 -15.68 20.32
CA GLU A 33 9.41 -14.66 20.52
C GLU A 33 9.92 -13.48 21.34
N GLU A 34 10.70 -13.73 22.41
CA GLU A 34 11.33 -12.64 23.17
C GLU A 34 12.22 -11.75 22.28
N ALA A 35 13.04 -12.37 21.41
CA ALA A 35 13.89 -11.64 20.48
C ALA A 35 13.08 -10.89 19.41
N TRP A 36 11.97 -11.48 18.94
CA TRP A 36 11.04 -10.85 18.00
C TRP A 36 10.44 -9.57 18.58
N GLU A 37 9.88 -9.65 19.78
CA GLU A 37 9.23 -8.54 20.47
C GLU A 37 10.24 -7.46 20.89
N ALA A 38 11.40 -7.87 21.45
CA ALA A 38 12.45 -6.94 21.86
C ALA A 38 12.98 -6.08 20.69
N ALA A 39 13.02 -6.65 19.48
CA ALA A 39 13.40 -5.94 18.27
C ALA A 39 12.23 -5.16 17.62
N SER A 40 11.00 -5.32 18.10
CA SER A 40 9.77 -4.85 17.44
C SER A 40 9.76 -5.24 15.95
N LEU A 41 10.01 -6.54 15.70
CA LEU A 41 10.48 -6.99 14.40
C LEU A 41 9.49 -6.73 13.26
N ASP A 42 8.18 -6.82 13.52
CA ASP A 42 7.14 -6.52 12.53
C ASP A 42 7.29 -5.12 11.94
N ARG A 43 7.44 -4.13 12.82
CA ARG A 43 7.63 -2.73 12.43
C ARG A 43 8.97 -2.56 11.71
N LEU A 44 10.04 -3.11 12.27
CA LEU A 44 11.38 -2.99 11.69
C LEU A 44 11.45 -3.56 10.27
N ALA A 45 10.88 -4.75 10.06
CA ALA A 45 10.89 -5.43 8.78
C ALA A 45 10.11 -4.64 7.71
N TRP A 46 8.87 -4.23 8.01
CA TRP A 46 8.07 -3.48 7.05
C TRP A 46 8.62 -2.09 6.75
N GLU A 47 9.19 -1.40 7.74
CA GLU A 47 9.88 -0.13 7.52
C GLU A 47 11.10 -0.31 6.60
N ALA A 48 11.98 -1.27 6.91
CA ALA A 48 13.20 -1.52 6.15
C ALA A 48 12.91 -1.94 4.70
N LEU A 49 12.00 -2.89 4.50
CA LEU A 49 11.63 -3.39 3.18
C LEU A 49 10.85 -2.35 2.37
N GLY A 50 10.01 -1.55 3.04
CA GLY A 50 9.34 -0.41 2.39
C GLY A 50 10.33 0.67 1.92
N LEU A 51 11.32 1.02 2.76
CA LEU A 51 12.38 1.96 2.37
C LEU A 51 13.19 1.43 1.18
N ALA A 52 13.60 0.16 1.23
CA ALA A 52 14.38 -0.45 0.15
C ALA A 52 13.62 -0.49 -1.18
N ARG A 53 12.33 -0.80 -1.13
CA ARG A 53 11.45 -0.84 -2.31
C ARG A 53 11.34 0.51 -3.02
N ARG A 54 11.18 1.59 -2.24
CA ARG A 54 11.07 2.98 -2.71
C ARG A 54 12.39 3.60 -3.15
N ALA A 55 13.51 3.21 -2.54
CA ALA A 55 14.82 3.81 -2.81
C ALA A 55 15.34 3.52 -4.23
N ASP A 56 14.94 2.39 -4.83
CA ASP A 56 15.31 1.98 -6.19
C ASP A 56 16.80 2.20 -6.54
N ALA A 57 17.69 1.62 -5.73
CA ALA A 57 19.12 1.83 -5.86
C ALA A 57 19.88 0.50 -5.90
N GLU A 58 20.70 0.32 -6.94
CA GLU A 58 21.57 -0.85 -7.13
C GLU A 58 22.50 -1.09 -5.92
N GLY A 59 22.96 -0.01 -5.27
CA GLY A 59 23.79 -0.10 -4.07
C GLY A 59 23.11 -0.75 -2.85
N LEU A 60 21.80 -1.04 -2.91
CA LEU A 60 21.10 -1.82 -1.89
C LEU A 60 21.21 -3.33 -2.09
N GLU A 61 21.60 -3.81 -3.27
CA GLU A 61 21.66 -5.23 -3.62
C GLU A 61 22.38 -6.08 -2.56
N PRO A 62 23.59 -5.71 -2.07
CA PRO A 62 24.30 -6.54 -1.11
C PRO A 62 23.57 -6.67 0.25
N ALA A 63 22.92 -5.59 0.70
CA ALA A 63 22.18 -5.59 1.96
C ALA A 63 20.87 -6.38 1.83
N LEU A 64 20.16 -6.22 0.70
CA LEU A 64 18.94 -6.98 0.39
C LEU A 64 19.24 -8.48 0.26
N HIS A 65 20.35 -8.85 -0.39
CA HIS A 65 20.78 -10.25 -0.49
C HIS A 65 21.04 -10.87 0.89
N GLN A 66 21.64 -10.12 1.82
CA GLN A 66 21.86 -10.56 3.19
C GLN A 66 20.56 -10.76 3.97
N VAL A 67 19.58 -9.86 3.80
CA VAL A 67 18.26 -9.99 4.43
C VAL A 67 17.50 -11.19 3.86
N ASP A 68 17.46 -11.34 2.53
CA ASP A 68 16.76 -12.46 1.87
C ASP A 68 17.29 -13.81 2.33
N ARG A 69 18.62 -13.98 2.36
CA ARG A 69 19.25 -15.22 2.86
C ARG A 69 18.89 -15.52 4.32
N ARG A 70 18.86 -14.51 5.18
CA ARG A 70 18.51 -14.67 6.60
C ARG A 70 17.04 -15.00 6.80
N LEU A 71 16.15 -14.37 6.04
CA LEU A 71 14.72 -14.69 6.06
C LEU A 71 14.48 -16.16 5.69
N LEU A 72 15.15 -16.66 4.65
CA LEU A 72 15.08 -18.07 4.27
C LEU A 72 15.61 -19.00 5.38
N ALA A 73 16.75 -18.67 5.99
CA ALA A 73 17.29 -19.44 7.10
C ALA A 73 16.37 -19.43 8.34
N VAL A 74 15.74 -18.29 8.66
CA VAL A 74 14.80 -18.18 9.78
C VAL A 74 13.54 -19.00 9.49
N LEU A 75 13.02 -18.98 8.26
CA LEU A 75 11.90 -19.83 7.85
C LEU A 75 12.21 -21.32 7.99
N GLU A 76 13.40 -21.75 7.57
CA GLU A 76 13.87 -23.13 7.75
C GLU A 76 13.97 -23.49 9.25
N ARG A 77 14.49 -22.58 10.07
CA ARG A 77 14.55 -22.75 11.52
C ARG A 77 13.16 -22.89 12.16
N CYS A 78 12.21 -22.02 11.81
CA CYS A 78 10.84 -22.10 12.32
C CYS A 78 10.16 -23.42 11.93
N ARG A 79 10.45 -23.96 10.74
CA ARG A 79 9.94 -25.29 10.33
C ARG A 79 10.58 -26.43 11.11
N ALA A 80 11.82 -26.27 11.57
CA ALA A 80 12.51 -27.24 12.42
C ALA A 80 12.11 -27.13 13.91
N LEU A 81 11.49 -26.02 14.31
CA LEU A 81 10.92 -25.78 15.65
C LEU A 81 9.39 -25.69 15.53
N PRO A 82 8.67 -26.82 15.43
CA PRO A 82 7.23 -26.84 15.16
C PRO A 82 6.39 -26.45 16.39
N ASP A 83 6.61 -25.23 16.87
CA ASP A 83 5.79 -24.57 17.87
C ASP A 83 4.52 -24.02 17.19
N PRO A 84 3.31 -24.27 17.75
CA PRO A 84 2.05 -23.85 17.14
C PRO A 84 1.95 -22.35 16.89
N HIS A 85 2.50 -21.52 17.78
CA HIS A 85 2.44 -20.06 17.64
C HIS A 85 3.36 -19.60 16.50
N LEU A 86 4.59 -20.14 16.43
CA LEU A 86 5.51 -19.82 15.33
C LEU A 86 4.93 -20.22 13.96
N VAL A 87 4.39 -21.44 13.85
CA VAL A 87 3.82 -21.96 12.60
C VAL A 87 2.60 -21.15 12.17
N THR A 88 1.75 -20.76 13.11
CA THR A 88 0.48 -20.07 12.79
C THR A 88 0.69 -18.59 12.49
N PHE A 89 1.60 -17.92 13.21
CA PHE A 89 1.70 -16.45 13.15
C PHE A 89 3.02 -15.95 12.56
N ARG A 90 4.16 -16.56 12.90
CA ARG A 90 5.48 -16.05 12.48
C ARG A 90 5.88 -16.54 11.10
N VAL A 91 5.62 -17.81 10.77
CA VAL A 91 5.96 -18.36 9.44
C VAL A 91 5.26 -17.58 8.32
N PRO A 92 3.93 -17.32 8.35
CA PRO A 92 3.29 -16.55 7.29
C PRO A 92 3.83 -15.12 7.17
N GLU A 93 4.17 -14.48 8.30
CA GLU A 93 4.74 -13.13 8.32
C GLU A 93 6.16 -13.11 7.73
N LEU A 94 7.01 -14.06 8.10
CA LEU A 94 8.34 -14.24 7.52
C LEU A 94 8.29 -14.55 6.02
N GLU A 95 7.31 -15.34 5.56
CA GLU A 95 7.10 -15.61 4.13
C GLU A 95 6.71 -14.34 3.37
N ARG A 96 5.86 -13.49 3.96
CA ARG A 96 5.55 -12.16 3.40
C ARG A 96 6.80 -11.29 3.30
N TRP A 97 7.62 -11.23 4.34
CA TRP A 97 8.87 -10.48 4.31
C TRP A 97 9.85 -11.04 3.28
N GLN A 98 9.94 -12.36 3.14
CA GLN A 98 10.79 -13.01 2.14
C GLN A 98 10.36 -12.61 0.73
N HIS A 99 9.06 -12.63 0.44
CA HIS A 99 8.55 -12.20 -0.86
C HIS A 99 8.80 -10.72 -1.14
N ALA A 100 8.65 -9.86 -0.12
CA ALA A 100 8.95 -8.44 -0.22
C ALA A 100 10.47 -8.17 -0.43
N ALA A 101 11.34 -8.88 0.30
CA ALA A 101 12.79 -8.79 0.16
C ALA A 101 13.24 -9.26 -1.23
N ALA A 102 12.72 -10.39 -1.71
CA ALA A 102 13.02 -10.90 -3.05
C ALA A 102 12.57 -9.93 -4.15
N ALA A 103 11.38 -9.34 -4.04
CA ALA A 103 10.91 -8.33 -5.00
C ALA A 103 11.77 -7.05 -4.96
N ALA A 104 12.14 -6.58 -3.77
CA ALA A 104 13.03 -5.42 -3.61
C ALA A 104 14.43 -5.71 -4.19
N LEU A 105 14.97 -6.92 -3.97
CA LEU A 105 16.24 -7.37 -4.54
C LEU A 105 16.18 -7.40 -6.07
N VAL A 106 15.08 -7.90 -6.64
CA VAL A 106 14.85 -7.86 -8.09
C VAL A 106 14.85 -6.42 -8.60
N GLY A 107 14.13 -5.54 -7.92
CA GLY A 107 14.08 -4.13 -8.28
C GLY A 107 15.43 -3.43 -8.17
N ALA A 108 16.26 -3.76 -7.19
CA ALA A 108 17.60 -3.18 -7.04
C ALA A 108 18.55 -3.65 -8.16
N ARG A 109 18.49 -4.92 -8.56
CA ARG A 109 19.44 -5.51 -9.51
C ARG A 109 19.05 -5.33 -10.98
N TRP A 110 17.76 -5.33 -11.29
CA TRP A 110 17.26 -5.32 -12.67
C TRP A 110 16.23 -4.21 -12.93
N GLY A 111 15.99 -3.33 -11.95
CA GLY A 111 15.10 -2.19 -12.08
C GLY A 111 13.67 -2.56 -12.49
N VAL A 112 13.03 -1.64 -13.22
CA VAL A 112 11.66 -1.79 -13.73
C VAL A 112 11.50 -3.02 -14.63
N ALA A 113 12.51 -3.37 -15.43
CA ALA A 113 12.44 -4.53 -16.31
C ALA A 113 12.32 -5.84 -15.52
N GLY A 114 13.14 -6.02 -14.48
CA GLY A 114 13.05 -7.18 -13.61
C GLY A 114 11.70 -7.29 -12.89
N LEU A 115 11.18 -6.18 -12.37
CA LEU A 115 9.87 -6.15 -11.73
C LEU A 115 8.75 -6.58 -12.70
N ARG A 116 8.76 -6.06 -13.94
CA ARG A 116 7.78 -6.45 -14.98
C ARG A 116 7.84 -7.94 -15.29
N THR A 117 9.04 -8.52 -15.36
CA THR A 117 9.21 -9.96 -15.57
C THR A 117 8.59 -10.77 -14.43
N VAL A 118 8.84 -10.39 -13.17
CA VAL A 118 8.25 -11.07 -12.00
C VAL A 118 6.72 -10.96 -11.99
N ILE A 119 6.16 -9.79 -12.32
CA ILE A 119 4.71 -9.59 -12.35
C ILE A 119 4.03 -10.49 -13.40
N ALA A 120 4.67 -10.61 -14.57
CA ALA A 120 4.18 -11.39 -15.71
C ALA A 120 4.31 -12.90 -15.50
N ASP A 121 5.24 -13.35 -14.66
CA ASP A 121 5.43 -14.77 -14.36
C ASP A 121 4.26 -15.32 -13.52
N THR A 122 3.36 -16.05 -14.17
CA THR A 122 2.21 -16.67 -13.52
C THR A 122 2.57 -17.88 -12.66
N ALA A 123 3.78 -18.44 -12.80
CA ALA A 123 4.28 -19.52 -11.96
C ALA A 123 4.94 -19.01 -10.67
N ALA A 124 5.30 -17.73 -10.60
CA ALA A 124 5.83 -17.12 -9.39
C ALA A 124 4.79 -17.09 -8.26
N PRO A 125 5.20 -17.25 -6.98
CA PRO A 125 4.30 -17.13 -5.84
C PRO A 125 3.53 -15.81 -5.83
N PHE A 126 2.26 -15.86 -5.43
CA PHE A 126 1.37 -14.71 -5.42
C PHE A 126 1.99 -13.50 -4.69
N GLY A 127 2.54 -13.70 -3.49
CA GLY A 127 3.15 -12.62 -2.71
C GLY A 127 4.33 -11.98 -3.42
N ARG A 128 5.16 -12.77 -4.10
CA ARG A 128 6.31 -12.25 -4.88
C ARG A 128 5.86 -11.35 -6.02
N ARG A 129 4.84 -11.78 -6.76
CA ARG A 129 4.22 -10.98 -7.84
C ARG A 129 3.62 -9.69 -7.30
N TYR A 130 2.91 -9.79 -6.17
CA TYR A 130 2.27 -8.64 -5.53
C TYR A 130 3.30 -7.61 -5.06
N PHE A 131 4.37 -8.01 -4.38
CA PHE A 131 5.39 -7.06 -3.94
C PHE A 131 6.19 -6.45 -5.09
N ALA A 132 6.38 -7.17 -6.19
CA ALA A 132 6.96 -6.61 -7.41
C ALA A 132 6.02 -5.56 -8.05
N PHE A 133 4.72 -5.84 -8.08
CA PHE A 133 3.69 -4.90 -8.56
C PHE A 133 3.61 -3.64 -7.69
N LEU A 134 3.64 -3.82 -6.36
CA LEU A 134 3.68 -2.72 -5.40
C LEU A 134 4.95 -1.88 -5.54
N ALA A 135 6.10 -2.52 -5.77
CA ALA A 135 7.35 -1.80 -6.03
C ALA A 135 7.25 -0.93 -7.28
N LEU A 136 6.66 -1.46 -8.35
CA LEU A 136 6.41 -0.70 -9.57
C LEU A 136 5.43 0.46 -9.34
N ALA A 137 4.38 0.25 -8.53
CA ALA A 137 3.42 1.29 -8.18
C ALA A 137 4.10 2.43 -7.41
N GLU A 138 4.93 2.11 -6.41
CA GLU A 138 5.65 3.11 -5.61
C GLU A 138 6.69 3.90 -6.41
N ARG A 139 7.30 3.27 -7.42
CA ARG A 139 8.28 3.91 -8.32
C ARG A 139 7.63 4.68 -9.47
N HIS A 140 6.38 4.36 -9.79
CA HIS A 140 5.56 5.02 -10.81
C HIS A 140 6.32 5.37 -12.11
N PRO A 141 7.03 4.42 -12.75
CA PRO A 141 7.84 4.74 -13.92
C PRO A 141 6.97 5.07 -15.15
N ASP A 142 7.50 5.94 -16.02
CA ASP A 142 6.84 6.31 -17.26
C ASP A 142 6.40 5.08 -18.08
N GLY A 143 5.18 5.15 -18.61
CA GLY A 143 4.60 4.09 -19.43
C GLY A 143 4.23 2.80 -18.69
N ALA A 144 4.21 2.77 -17.35
CA ALA A 144 3.67 1.63 -16.60
C ALA A 144 2.14 1.61 -16.48
N TRP A 145 1.44 2.71 -16.81
CA TRP A 145 -0.03 2.79 -16.75
C TRP A 145 -0.77 1.60 -17.37
N PRO A 146 -0.46 1.14 -18.61
CA PRO A 146 -1.20 0.05 -19.24
C PRO A 146 -1.18 -1.26 -18.44
N LEU A 147 -0.17 -1.46 -17.59
CA LEU A 147 -0.15 -2.59 -16.67
C LEU A 147 -1.17 -2.41 -15.53
N PHE A 148 -1.18 -1.25 -14.86
CA PHE A 148 -2.12 -0.97 -13.78
C PHE A 148 -3.56 -0.97 -14.28
N GLU A 149 -3.82 -0.31 -15.40
CA GLU A 149 -5.13 -0.27 -16.05
C GLU A 149 -5.71 -1.66 -16.28
N ARG A 150 -4.89 -2.60 -16.76
CA ARG A 150 -5.31 -3.99 -16.98
C ARG A 150 -5.93 -4.61 -15.74
N TYR A 151 -5.34 -4.40 -14.56
CA TYR A 151 -5.89 -4.91 -13.29
C TYR A 151 -7.16 -4.17 -12.87
N LEU A 152 -7.26 -2.87 -13.17
CA LEU A 152 -8.44 -2.07 -12.87
C LEU A 152 -9.64 -2.47 -13.75
N VAL A 153 -9.43 -2.76 -15.03
CA VAL A 153 -10.53 -3.07 -15.96
C VAL A 153 -10.93 -4.54 -15.94
N THR A 154 -10.01 -5.46 -15.63
CA THR A 154 -10.29 -6.91 -15.64
C THR A 154 -11.23 -7.31 -14.49
N PRO A 155 -12.45 -7.81 -14.78
CA PRO A 155 -13.32 -8.35 -13.75
C PRO A 155 -12.67 -9.54 -13.04
N GLY A 156 -12.82 -9.61 -11.71
CA GLY A 156 -12.24 -10.70 -10.92
C GLY A 156 -10.72 -10.63 -10.70
N ALA A 157 -10.06 -9.56 -11.14
CA ALA A 157 -8.68 -9.30 -10.75
C ALA A 157 -8.55 -9.28 -9.22
N HIS A 158 -7.47 -9.87 -8.70
CA HIS A 158 -7.29 -10.00 -7.26
C HIS A 158 -7.26 -8.63 -6.57
N HIS A 159 -8.09 -8.43 -5.55
CA HIS A 159 -8.33 -7.14 -4.90
C HIS A 159 -7.05 -6.46 -4.39
N ALA A 160 -6.04 -7.22 -3.95
CA ALA A 160 -4.74 -6.67 -3.56
C ALA A 160 -4.02 -5.93 -4.71
N PHE A 161 -4.02 -6.50 -5.92
CA PHE A 161 -3.46 -5.83 -7.11
C PHE A 161 -4.33 -4.65 -7.54
N VAL A 162 -5.66 -4.78 -7.46
CA VAL A 162 -6.58 -3.68 -7.75
C VAL A 162 -6.33 -2.50 -6.82
N ALA A 163 -6.18 -2.74 -5.51
CA ALA A 163 -5.90 -1.69 -4.53
C ALA A 163 -4.57 -0.96 -4.82
N ALA A 164 -3.51 -1.71 -5.12
CA ALA A 164 -2.23 -1.11 -5.50
C ALA A 164 -2.32 -0.34 -6.83
N ALA A 165 -3.08 -0.84 -7.81
CA ALA A 165 -3.29 -0.17 -9.10
C ALA A 165 -4.12 1.12 -8.96
N VAL A 166 -5.12 1.12 -8.07
CA VAL A 166 -5.92 2.31 -7.75
C VAL A 166 -5.00 3.40 -7.20
N GLU A 167 -4.19 3.05 -6.20
CA GLU A 167 -3.25 4.01 -5.60
C GLU A 167 -2.12 4.43 -6.53
N ALA A 168 -1.73 3.59 -7.49
CA ALA A 168 -0.79 3.96 -8.55
C ALA A 168 -1.40 4.98 -9.53
N ALA A 169 -2.73 4.92 -9.76
CA ALA A 169 -3.40 5.74 -10.77
C ALA A 169 -3.23 7.24 -10.55
N ARG A 170 -3.07 7.71 -9.31
CA ARG A 170 -2.84 9.14 -9.02
C ARG A 170 -1.55 9.71 -9.59
N TYR A 171 -0.61 8.86 -10.01
CA TYR A 171 0.63 9.26 -10.68
C TYR A 171 0.52 9.25 -12.21
N TYR A 172 -0.63 8.88 -12.77
CA TYR A 172 -0.89 8.83 -14.21
C TYR A 172 -2.13 9.68 -14.56
N PRO A 173 -1.97 10.99 -14.81
CA PRO A 173 -3.07 11.87 -15.18
C PRO A 173 -3.77 11.46 -16.47
N GLY A 174 -5.05 11.78 -16.60
CA GLY A 174 -5.90 11.52 -17.75
C GLY A 174 -6.72 10.22 -17.65
N HIS A 175 -6.81 9.61 -16.46
CA HIS A 175 -7.39 8.28 -16.27
C HIS A 175 -8.40 8.18 -15.12
N SER A 176 -8.94 9.30 -14.63
CA SER A 176 -9.96 9.29 -13.57
C SER A 176 -11.23 8.52 -13.97
N ASP A 177 -11.57 8.47 -15.25
CA ASP A 177 -12.72 7.74 -15.79
C ASP A 177 -12.65 6.23 -15.51
N VAL A 178 -11.44 5.65 -15.52
CA VAL A 178 -11.21 4.24 -15.18
C VAL A 178 -11.55 3.98 -13.72
N LEU A 179 -11.17 4.89 -12.82
CA LEU A 179 -11.45 4.78 -11.39
C LEU A 179 -12.95 4.99 -11.07
N VAL A 180 -13.61 5.92 -11.76
CA VAL A 180 -15.07 6.10 -11.67
C VAL A 180 -15.80 4.82 -12.08
N ARG A 181 -15.45 4.23 -13.23
CA ARG A 181 -16.04 2.96 -13.68
C ARG A 181 -15.77 1.82 -12.71
N LEU A 182 -14.58 1.77 -12.10
CA LEU A 182 -14.27 0.79 -11.06
C LEU A 182 -15.19 0.97 -9.85
N PHE A 183 -15.38 2.20 -9.38
CA PHE A 183 -16.28 2.51 -8.27
C PHE A 183 -17.70 2.02 -8.57
N ASP A 184 -18.23 2.34 -9.74
CA ASP A 184 -19.58 1.91 -10.15
C ASP A 184 -19.73 0.40 -10.21
N ARG A 185 -18.69 -0.32 -10.62
CA ARG A 185 -18.71 -1.79 -10.64
C ARG A 185 -18.77 -2.39 -9.24
N ILE A 186 -18.07 -1.80 -8.26
CA ILE A 186 -17.97 -2.34 -6.90
C ILE A 186 -19.03 -1.78 -5.94
N ARG A 187 -19.75 -0.70 -6.28
CA ARG A 187 -20.57 0.07 -5.33
C ARG A 187 -21.67 -0.74 -4.61
N ARG A 188 -22.09 -1.87 -5.18
CA ARG A 188 -23.10 -2.79 -4.61
C ARG A 188 -22.49 -3.89 -3.73
N ASP A 189 -21.19 -4.15 -3.85
CA ASP A 189 -20.46 -5.07 -2.99
C ASP A 189 -19.92 -4.30 -1.78
N GLN A 190 -20.52 -4.52 -0.61
CA GLN A 190 -20.17 -3.78 0.60
C GLN A 190 -18.75 -4.08 1.10
N LEU A 191 -18.24 -5.30 0.89
CA LEU A 191 -16.89 -5.67 1.31
C LEU A 191 -15.86 -4.99 0.41
N LEU A 192 -16.04 -5.08 -0.91
CA LEU A 192 -15.15 -4.42 -1.87
C LEU A 192 -15.24 -2.90 -1.76
N ARG A 193 -16.44 -2.33 -1.58
CA ARG A 193 -16.60 -0.88 -1.38
C ARG A 193 -15.89 -0.42 -0.12
N ARG A 194 -16.06 -1.08 1.03
CA ARG A 194 -15.36 -0.73 2.27
C ARG A 194 -13.84 -0.78 2.11
N PHE A 195 -13.33 -1.72 1.31
CA PHE A 195 -11.90 -1.91 1.10
C PHE A 195 -11.30 -0.94 0.05
N LEU A 196 -11.95 -0.77 -1.10
CA LEU A 196 -11.42 -0.03 -2.26
C LEU A 196 -11.91 1.42 -2.34
N ALA A 197 -13.12 1.75 -1.85
CA ALA A 197 -13.66 3.10 -1.98
C ALA A 197 -12.75 4.18 -1.39
N PRO A 198 -12.18 4.02 -0.18
CA PRO A 198 -11.27 5.05 0.35
C PRO A 198 -10.08 5.32 -0.59
N LYS A 199 -9.48 4.26 -1.14
CA LYS A 199 -8.33 4.35 -2.06
C LYS A 199 -8.72 4.97 -3.40
N ILE A 200 -9.90 4.62 -3.93
CA ILE A 200 -10.42 5.16 -5.19
C ILE A 200 -10.70 6.65 -5.04
N LEU A 201 -11.43 7.04 -3.99
CA LEU A 201 -11.79 8.43 -3.76
C LEU A 201 -10.57 9.29 -3.45
N GLU A 202 -9.59 8.77 -2.72
CA GLU A 202 -8.31 9.45 -2.51
C GLU A 202 -7.57 9.64 -3.83
N SER A 203 -7.44 8.60 -4.66
CA SER A 203 -6.75 8.72 -5.96
C SER A 203 -7.46 9.70 -6.91
N LEU A 204 -8.79 9.69 -6.95
CA LEU A 204 -9.60 10.66 -7.70
C LEU A 204 -9.42 12.10 -7.18
N TYR A 205 -9.36 12.27 -5.85
CA TYR A 205 -9.08 13.56 -5.22
C TYR A 205 -7.71 14.12 -5.65
N VAL A 206 -6.67 13.27 -5.68
CA VAL A 206 -5.33 13.66 -6.11
C VAL A 206 -5.29 14.02 -7.60
N LEU A 207 -5.92 13.20 -8.45
CA LEU A 207 -6.01 13.47 -9.90
C LEU A 207 -6.73 14.80 -10.16
N SER A 208 -7.75 15.13 -9.36
CA SER A 208 -8.45 16.41 -9.40
C SER A 208 -9.00 16.74 -10.80
N GLU A 209 -9.49 15.73 -11.51
CA GLU A 209 -10.02 15.83 -12.87
C GLU A 209 -11.53 16.06 -12.87
N ALA A 210 -12.02 16.94 -13.76
CA ALA A 210 -13.44 17.30 -13.84
C ALA A 210 -14.38 16.10 -14.12
N SER A 211 -13.90 15.06 -14.80
CA SER A 211 -14.62 13.80 -15.05
C SER A 211 -15.02 13.04 -13.77
N SER A 212 -14.37 13.32 -12.64
CA SER A 212 -14.70 12.72 -11.34
C SER A 212 -15.80 13.47 -10.58
N LEU A 213 -16.12 14.72 -10.97
CA LEU A 213 -17.07 15.58 -10.28
C LEU A 213 -18.47 14.95 -10.15
N PRO A 214 -19.07 14.33 -11.19
CA PRO A 214 -20.40 13.73 -11.08
C PRO A 214 -20.48 12.64 -10.01
N LEU A 215 -19.43 11.81 -9.88
CA LEU A 215 -19.37 10.79 -8.84
C LEU A 215 -19.32 11.44 -7.45
N PHE A 216 -18.50 12.47 -7.26
CA PHE A 216 -18.43 13.15 -5.96
C PHE A 216 -19.75 13.83 -5.61
N GLU A 217 -20.42 14.50 -6.55
CA GLU A 217 -21.73 15.12 -6.33
C GLU A 217 -22.80 14.08 -5.97
N GLU A 218 -22.79 12.91 -6.61
CA GLU A 218 -23.68 11.79 -6.23
C GLU A 218 -23.43 11.33 -4.79
N LEU A 219 -22.16 11.18 -4.40
CA LEU A 219 -21.76 10.74 -3.07
C LEU A 219 -22.12 11.74 -1.96
N LEU A 220 -22.39 13.00 -2.26
CA LEU A 220 -22.91 13.96 -1.28
C LEU A 220 -24.28 13.53 -0.71
N VAL A 221 -25.03 12.75 -1.49
CA VAL A 221 -26.36 12.24 -1.14
C VAL A 221 -26.29 10.76 -0.78
N THR A 222 -25.64 9.94 -1.60
CA THR A 222 -25.67 8.47 -1.49
C THR A 222 -24.45 7.87 -0.79
N GLY A 223 -23.46 8.68 -0.44
CA GLY A 223 -22.22 8.23 0.18
C GLY A 223 -22.42 7.73 1.60
N HIS A 224 -21.59 6.79 2.03
CA HIS A 224 -21.58 6.33 3.41
C HIS A 224 -21.07 7.43 4.35
N THR A 225 -21.83 7.65 5.43
CA THR A 225 -21.44 8.55 6.52
C THR A 225 -20.76 7.77 7.63
N ASP A 226 -19.63 8.27 8.10
CA ASP A 226 -18.91 7.73 9.26
C ASP A 226 -18.45 8.90 10.15
N PRO A 227 -18.43 8.76 11.49
CA PRO A 227 -17.78 9.73 12.38
C PRO A 227 -16.28 9.90 12.07
N ASP A 228 -15.60 8.82 11.68
CA ASP A 228 -14.23 8.83 11.20
C ASP A 228 -14.17 9.43 9.78
N VAL A 229 -13.47 10.54 9.65
CA VAL A 229 -13.27 11.27 8.39
C VAL A 229 -12.63 10.37 7.33
N ASP A 230 -11.72 9.48 7.73
CA ASP A 230 -10.99 8.64 6.79
C ASP A 230 -11.89 7.56 6.17
N ARG A 231 -13.00 7.23 6.83
CA ARG A 231 -13.99 6.24 6.39
C ARG A 231 -15.25 6.86 5.78
N CYS A 232 -15.42 8.18 5.91
CA CYS A 232 -16.61 8.87 5.46
C CYS A 232 -16.52 9.29 3.99
N GLU A 233 -17.25 8.60 3.13
CA GLU A 233 -17.33 8.92 1.70
C GLU A 233 -17.91 10.31 1.45
N VAL A 234 -18.95 10.72 2.21
CA VAL A 234 -19.57 12.05 2.08
C VAL A 234 -18.57 13.16 2.40
N THR A 235 -17.76 13.00 3.45
CA THR A 235 -16.74 14.01 3.81
C THR A 235 -15.64 14.06 2.75
N ARG A 236 -15.18 12.92 2.23
CA ARG A 236 -14.22 12.87 1.11
C ARG A 236 -14.78 13.56 -0.15
N ALA A 237 -16.03 13.27 -0.49
CA ALA A 237 -16.72 13.88 -1.63
C ALA A 237 -16.86 15.40 -1.48
N LEU A 238 -17.22 15.89 -0.30
CA LEU A 238 -17.29 17.34 -0.04
C LEU A 238 -15.95 18.05 -0.24
N VAL A 239 -14.87 17.47 0.29
CA VAL A 239 -13.52 18.02 0.12
C VAL A 239 -13.13 18.04 -1.36
N ALA A 240 -13.43 16.96 -2.09
CA ALA A 240 -13.16 16.89 -3.53
C ALA A 240 -13.99 17.88 -4.35
N VAL A 241 -15.29 18.02 -4.09
CA VAL A 241 -16.15 19.02 -4.75
C VAL A 241 -15.64 20.44 -4.47
N ARG A 242 -15.27 20.73 -3.22
CA ARG A 242 -14.69 22.02 -2.84
C ARG A 242 -13.42 22.33 -3.63
N ARG A 243 -12.52 21.34 -3.76
CA ARG A 243 -11.29 21.48 -4.53
C ARG A 243 -11.56 21.73 -6.02
N LEU A 244 -12.49 20.98 -6.62
CA LEU A 244 -12.81 21.06 -8.05
C LEU A 244 -13.58 22.32 -8.46
N THR A 245 -14.38 22.88 -7.55
CA THR A 245 -15.37 23.93 -7.89
C THR A 245 -15.21 25.22 -7.08
N GLY A 246 -14.39 25.21 -6.02
CA GLY A 246 -14.25 26.33 -5.08
C GLY A 246 -15.43 26.54 -4.13
N ARG A 247 -16.47 25.69 -4.17
CA ARG A 247 -17.70 25.85 -3.36
C ARG A 247 -17.85 24.73 -2.32
N VAL A 248 -18.45 25.04 -1.17
CA VAL A 248 -18.92 24.01 -0.22
C VAL A 248 -20.34 23.63 -0.62
N ALA A 249 -20.53 22.41 -1.12
CA ALA A 249 -21.84 21.90 -1.52
C ALA A 249 -22.66 21.40 -0.32
N GLU A 250 -23.98 21.32 -0.48
CA GLU A 250 -24.86 20.68 0.48
C GLU A 250 -24.63 19.16 0.50
N SER A 251 -24.90 18.51 1.65
CA SER A 251 -24.73 17.07 1.79
C SER A 251 -25.67 16.48 2.84
N SER A 252 -25.90 15.18 2.76
CA SER A 252 -26.70 14.43 3.72
C SER A 252 -26.11 14.45 5.15
N LYS A 253 -24.78 14.55 5.30
CA LYS A 253 -24.09 14.52 6.60
C LYS A 253 -24.21 15.83 7.40
N PHE A 254 -24.29 16.97 6.73
CA PHE A 254 -24.15 18.28 7.35
C PHE A 254 -25.38 19.19 7.21
N ALA A 255 -26.53 18.66 6.76
CA ALA A 255 -27.74 19.44 6.46
C ALA A 255 -28.20 20.37 7.61
N GLU A 256 -28.00 19.98 8.87
CA GLU A 256 -28.43 20.75 10.05
C GLU A 256 -27.28 21.44 10.80
N ARG A 257 -26.04 21.38 10.30
CA ARG A 257 -24.87 21.93 11.00
C ARG A 257 -24.58 23.36 10.59
N ASP A 258 -24.06 24.15 11.55
CA ASP A 258 -23.65 25.52 11.28
C ASP A 258 -22.45 25.57 10.31
N ALA A 259 -22.42 26.64 9.49
CA ALA A 259 -21.44 26.79 8.42
C ALA A 259 -19.98 26.93 8.91
N ALA A 260 -19.74 27.32 10.17
CA ALA A 260 -18.39 27.45 10.71
C ALA A 260 -17.83 26.09 11.15
N THR A 261 -18.67 25.23 11.73
CA THR A 261 -18.31 23.86 12.11
C THR A 261 -18.08 22.98 10.89
N VAL A 262 -18.91 23.12 9.84
CA VAL A 262 -18.69 22.41 8.57
C VAL A 262 -17.35 22.80 7.96
N ARG A 263 -17.05 24.11 7.84
CA ARG A 263 -15.77 24.58 7.30
C ARG A 263 -14.57 24.04 8.06
N ARG A 264 -14.54 24.14 9.39
CA ARG A 264 -13.45 23.60 10.21
C ARG A 264 -13.25 22.10 9.99
N THR A 265 -14.34 21.33 9.95
CA THR A 265 -14.27 19.88 9.72
C THR A 265 -13.68 19.55 8.35
N LEU A 266 -14.05 20.29 7.31
CA LEU A 266 -13.52 20.09 5.96
C LEU A 266 -12.06 20.52 5.85
N ASP A 267 -11.65 21.61 6.52
CA ASP A 267 -10.25 22.04 6.56
C ASP A 267 -9.37 21.01 7.26
N ASP A 268 -9.86 20.41 8.34
CA ASP A 268 -9.17 19.34 9.05
C ASP A 268 -9.06 18.07 8.20
N ALA A 269 -10.14 17.71 7.48
CA ALA A 269 -10.16 16.58 6.57
C ALA A 269 -9.19 16.76 5.39
N GLU A 270 -9.20 17.94 4.76
CA GLU A 270 -8.31 18.25 3.64
C GLU A 270 -6.84 18.18 4.06
N ARG A 271 -6.48 18.71 5.24
CA ARG A 271 -5.11 18.58 5.76
C ARG A 271 -4.67 17.11 5.89
N ARG A 272 -5.54 16.23 6.41
CA ARG A 272 -5.23 14.80 6.51
C ARG A 272 -5.04 14.15 5.15
N PHE A 273 -5.89 14.47 4.18
CA PHE A 273 -5.78 13.90 2.83
C PHE A 273 -4.53 14.40 2.09
N GLU A 274 -4.13 15.66 2.30
CA GLU A 274 -2.85 16.17 1.79
C GLU A 274 -1.64 15.48 2.44
N ASP A 275 -1.69 15.21 3.75
CA ASP A 275 -0.60 14.52 4.46
C ASP A 275 -0.38 13.07 3.98
N THR A 276 -1.43 12.41 3.45
CA THR A 276 -1.37 11.04 2.94
C THR A 276 -1.28 10.94 1.42
N ARG A 277 -1.41 12.07 0.71
CA ARG A 277 -1.52 12.16 -0.76
C ARG A 277 -0.47 11.36 -1.52
N ASP A 278 0.77 11.40 -1.05
CA ASP A 278 1.92 10.84 -1.77
C ASP A 278 2.29 9.42 -1.29
N ARG A 279 1.44 8.79 -0.45
CA ARG A 279 1.71 7.49 0.18
C ARG A 279 0.88 6.36 -0.42
N ILE A 280 1.54 5.36 -1.00
CA ILE A 280 0.91 4.07 -1.31
C ILE A 280 0.88 3.22 -0.03
N VAL A 281 -0.31 2.77 0.36
CA VAL A 281 -0.54 1.93 1.55
C VAL A 281 -0.73 0.48 1.09
N PRO A 282 0.28 -0.38 1.34
CA PRO A 282 0.19 -1.79 1.00
C PRO A 282 -1.04 -2.43 1.64
N VAL A 283 -1.68 -3.32 0.89
CA VAL A 283 -2.67 -4.24 1.45
C VAL A 283 -1.94 -5.19 2.40
N VAL A 284 -2.25 -5.07 3.69
CA VAL A 284 -1.92 -6.11 4.67
C VAL A 284 -3.00 -7.17 4.49
N VAL A 285 -2.73 -8.16 3.63
CA VAL A 285 -3.59 -9.33 3.49
C VAL A 285 -3.48 -10.09 4.81
N ILE A 286 -4.55 -10.04 5.61
CA ILE A 286 -4.69 -10.84 6.84
C ILE A 286 -4.82 -12.30 6.44
#